data_AF-A0A9E2UE76-F1
#
_entry.id   AF-A0A9E2UE76-F1
#
_cell.length_a   1.000
_cell.length_b   1.000
_cell.length_c   1.000
_cell.angle_alpha   90.00
_cell.angle_beta   90.00
_cell.angle_gamma   90.00
#
_symmetry.space_group_name_H-M   'P 1'
#
loop_
_entity.id
_entity.type
_entity.pdbx_description
1 polymer ?
#
loop_
_entity_poly.entity_id
_entity_poly.type
_entity_poly.pdbx_seq_one_letter_code
_entity_poly.pdbx_strand_id
1 'polypeptide(L)'
;MLSNPDFPLINVEAVITANPDCDARDDGYISTLEFTMPNNATKFIDVPPGANVCWRSDRNPGRPSPGRWSRWDRAFLVPGRTISANL
;
A
#
# COMPACT_ATOMS: atom_id res chain seq x y z
N MET A 1 -33.80 8.57 1.62
CA MET A 1 -32.55 8.51 2.40
C MET A 1 -31.45 8.10 1.44
N LEU A 2 -30.46 8.96 1.22
CA LEU A 2 -29.27 8.63 0.43
C LEU A 2 -28.39 7.77 1.34
N SER A 3 -28.48 6.45 1.21
CA SER A 3 -27.66 5.52 1.98
C SER A 3 -26.20 5.76 1.62
N ASN A 4 -25.44 6.34 2.55
CA ASN A 4 -23.99 6.37 2.45
C ASN A 4 -23.54 4.90 2.44
N PRO A 5 -22.91 4.38 1.38
CA PRO A 5 -22.45 3.01 1.38
C PRO A 5 -21.34 2.92 2.44
N ASP A 6 -21.60 2.16 3.51
CA ASP A 6 -20.58 1.81 4.51
C ASP A 6 -19.54 0.92 3.83
N PHE A 7 -18.58 1.54 3.13
CA PHE A 7 -17.44 0.81 2.61
C PHE A 7 -16.55 0.43 3.80
N PRO A 8 -16.33 -0.87 4.05
CA PRO A 8 -15.48 -1.29 5.15
C PRO A 8 -14.09 -0.70 4.96
N LEU A 9 -13.56 -0.07 6.00
CA LEU A 9 -12.21 0.49 5.99
C LEU A 9 -11.16 -0.62 6.16
N ILE A 10 -10.02 -0.48 5.49
CA ILE A 10 -8.84 -1.35 5.62
C ILE A 10 -7.64 -0.50 6.04
N ASN A 11 -6.73 -1.07 6.82
CA ASN A 11 -5.41 -0.48 6.97
C ASN A 11 -4.48 -1.01 5.88
N VAL A 12 -3.61 -0.12 5.43
CA VAL A 12 -2.60 -0.38 4.44
C VAL A 12 -1.26 0.10 4.99
N GLU A 13 -0.26 -0.77 4.90
CA GLU A 13 1.14 -0.40 5.04
C GLU A 13 1.75 -0.37 3.65
N ALA A 14 2.29 0.78 3.26
CA ALA A 14 3.06 0.94 2.05
C ALA A 14 4.51 1.27 2.38
N VAL A 15 5.43 0.71 1.61
CA VAL A 15 6.87 0.87 1.75
C VAL A 15 7.41 1.39 0.45
N ILE A 16 8.13 2.50 0.53
CA ILE A 16 8.89 3.03 -0.58
C ILE A 16 10.33 2.54 -0.41
N THR A 17 10.82 1.77 -1.38
CA THR A 17 12.14 1.16 -1.30
C THR A 17 12.73 0.88 -2.68
N ALA A 18 14.03 1.06 -2.83
CA ALA A 18 14.81 0.58 -3.97
C ALA A 18 15.24 -0.90 -3.78
N ASN A 19 15.03 -1.47 -2.58
CA ASN A 19 15.40 -2.86 -2.28
C ASN A 19 14.45 -3.84 -2.99
N PRO A 20 14.96 -4.94 -3.57
CA PRO A 20 14.14 -6.03 -4.11
C PRO A 20 13.39 -6.85 -3.06
N ASP A 21 13.59 -6.63 -1.76
CA ASP A 21 12.81 -7.18 -0.65
C ASP A 21 11.94 -6.06 -0.02
N CYS A 22 10.63 -6.30 0.08
CA CYS A 22 9.67 -5.34 0.64
C CYS A 22 9.70 -5.28 2.17
N ASP A 23 10.13 -6.35 2.84
CA ASP A 23 10.23 -6.41 4.30
C ASP A 23 11.57 -5.84 4.81
N ALA A 24 12.56 -5.73 3.94
CA ALA A 24 13.84 -5.15 4.28
C ALA A 24 13.71 -3.67 4.69
N ARG A 25 14.42 -3.30 5.76
CA ARG A 25 14.51 -1.94 6.32
C ARG A 25 15.97 -1.47 6.38
N ASP A 26 16.77 -1.99 5.47
CA ASP A 26 18.21 -1.74 5.31
C ASP A 26 18.46 -0.88 4.05
N ASP A 27 19.61 -1.04 3.41
CA ASP A 27 20.02 -0.27 2.24
C ASP A 27 18.95 -0.26 1.15
N GLY A 28 18.59 0.95 0.70
CA GLY A 28 17.54 1.18 -0.29
C GLY A 28 16.15 1.40 0.30
N TYR A 29 15.93 1.22 1.61
CA TYR A 29 14.72 1.69 2.27
C TYR A 29 14.63 3.22 2.25
N ILE A 30 13.46 3.74 1.93
CA ILE A 30 13.21 5.19 1.87
C ILE A 30 12.21 5.59 2.94
N SER A 31 11.02 4.99 2.96
CA SER A 31 9.98 5.31 3.93
C SER A 31 8.90 4.24 4.05
N THR A 32 8.19 4.28 5.18
CA THR A 32 6.95 3.53 5.42
C THR A 32 5.80 4.51 5.62
N LEU A 33 4.67 4.21 5.01
CA LEU A 33 3.41 4.93 5.11
C LEU A 33 2.35 3.97 5.64
N GLU A 34 1.71 4.33 6.74
CA GLU A 34 0.57 3.60 7.29
C GLU A 34 -0.67 4.47 7.20
N PHE A 35 -1.74 3.97 6.60
CA PHE A 35 -2.98 4.70 6.44
C PHE A 35 -4.19 3.79 6.35
N THR A 36 -5.34 4.34 6.69
CA THR A 36 -6.64 3.68 6.54
C THR A 36 -7.35 4.21 5.30
N MET A 37 -7.99 3.33 4.53
CA MET A 37 -8.78 3.72 3.35
C MET A 37 -10.00 2.81 3.18
N PRO A 38 -11.05 3.25 2.48
CA PRO A 38 -12.12 2.34 2.08
C PRO A 38 -11.57 1.17 1.28
N ASN A 39 -12.11 -0.02 1.51
CA ASN A 39 -11.78 -1.19 0.70
C ASN A 39 -12.07 -0.87 -0.78
N ASN A 40 -11.12 -1.19 -1.65
CA ASN A 40 -11.13 -0.88 -3.09
C ASN A 40 -11.03 0.62 -3.46
N ALA A 41 -10.66 1.50 -2.54
CA ALA A 41 -10.29 2.86 -2.91
C ALA A 41 -8.91 2.89 -3.59
N THR A 42 -8.61 4.01 -4.26
CA THR A 42 -7.29 4.27 -4.83
C THR A 42 -6.57 5.33 -4.00
N LYS A 43 -5.29 5.10 -3.68
CA LYS A 43 -4.41 6.07 -3.05
C LYS A 43 -3.23 6.34 -3.96
N PHE A 44 -2.96 7.62 -4.23
CA PHE A 44 -1.76 8.05 -4.93
C PHE A 44 -0.60 8.18 -3.93
N ILE A 45 0.54 7.61 -4.29
CA ILE A 45 1.78 7.64 -3.50
C ILE A 45 2.87 8.16 -4.42
N ASP A 46 3.47 9.28 -4.05
CA ASP A 46 4.62 9.83 -4.76
C ASP A 46 5.88 9.07 -4.38
N VAL A 47 6.63 8.62 -5.39
CA VAL A 47 7.81 7.77 -5.20
C VAL A 47 9.02 8.41 -5.89
N PRO A 48 10.17 8.52 -5.22
CA PRO A 48 11.40 9.03 -5.84
C PRO A 48 11.83 8.20 -7.05
N PRO A 49 12.51 8.81 -8.05
CA PRO A 49 13.06 8.09 -9.19
C PRO A 49 13.97 6.92 -8.75
N GLY A 50 13.76 5.75 -9.34
CA GLY A 50 14.55 4.55 -9.04
C GLY A 50 14.09 3.76 -7.81
N ALA A 51 13.05 4.22 -7.11
CA ALA A 51 12.41 3.49 -6.03
C ALA A 51 11.11 2.82 -6.48
N ASN A 52 10.71 1.78 -5.77
CA ASN A 52 9.46 1.05 -5.97
C ASN A 52 8.54 1.27 -4.77
N VAL A 53 7.27 0.98 -4.95
CA VAL A 53 6.32 0.89 -3.84
C VAL A 53 5.87 -0.55 -3.65
N CYS A 54 6.01 -1.04 -2.42
CA CYS A 54 5.38 -2.25 -1.96
C CYS A 54 4.20 -1.88 -1.06
N TRP A 55 3.12 -2.66 -1.07
CA TRP A 55 2.04 -2.47 -0.10
C TRP A 55 1.46 -3.79 0.36
N ARG A 56 0.88 -3.77 1.56
CA ARG A 56 0.08 -4.85 2.11
C ARG A 56 -1.08 -4.27 2.89
N SER A 57 -2.16 -5.02 3.00
CA SER A 57 -3.36 -4.60 3.71
C SER A 57 -3.78 -5.62 4.76
N ASP A 58 -4.54 -5.17 5.74
CA ASP A 58 -5.17 -6.08 6.70
C ASP A 58 -6.12 -7.05 5.99
N ARG A 59 -6.03 -8.35 6.27
CA ARG A 59 -6.94 -9.36 5.68
C ARG A 59 -8.39 -9.27 6.18
N ASN A 60 -8.64 -8.48 7.22
CA ASN A 60 -9.96 -8.30 7.83
C ASN A 60 -10.39 -6.82 7.77
N PRO A 61 -11.12 -6.42 6.72
CA PRO A 61 -11.74 -5.10 6.64
C PRO A 61 -12.62 -4.82 7.85
N GLY A 62 -12.51 -3.64 8.45
CA GLY A 62 -13.32 -3.19 9.59
C GLY A 62 -12.91 -3.73 10.97
N ARG A 63 -11.96 -4.68 11.05
CA ARG A 63 -11.38 -5.17 12.31
C ARG A 63 -9.88 -5.44 12.14
N PRO A 64 -9.06 -4.38 12.09
CA PRO A 64 -7.63 -4.52 11.90
C PRO A 64 -6.99 -5.26 13.08
N SER A 65 -6.15 -6.25 12.79
CA SER A 65 -5.45 -7.03 13.79
C SER A 65 -3.98 -7.11 13.40
N PRO A 66 -3.07 -6.55 14.22
CA PRO A 66 -1.64 -6.71 14.02
C PRO A 66 -1.28 -8.18 13.80
N GLY A 67 -0.55 -8.48 12.73
CA GLY A 67 -0.07 -9.84 12.41
C GLY A 67 -0.90 -10.64 11.39
N ARG A 68 -2.00 -10.10 10.86
CA ARG A 68 -2.77 -10.72 9.74
C ARG A 68 -2.71 -9.89 8.46
N TRP A 69 -1.52 -9.44 8.09
CA TRP A 69 -1.31 -8.75 6.82
C TRP A 69 -1.46 -9.70 5.61
N SER A 70 -1.88 -9.15 4.48
CA SER A 70 -1.75 -9.79 3.17
C SER A 70 -0.28 -10.06 2.84
N ARG A 71 -0.04 -10.78 1.75
CA ARG A 71 1.30 -10.77 1.14
C ARG A 71 1.57 -9.36 0.60
N TRP A 72 2.85 -9.05 0.39
CA TRP A 72 3.24 -7.84 -0.30
C TRP A 72 2.83 -7.90 -1.76
N ASP A 73 2.15 -6.85 -2.19
CA ASP A 73 2.08 -6.45 -3.58
C ASP A 73 3.20 -5.45 -3.87
N ARG A 74 3.60 -5.34 -5.14
CA ARG A 74 4.68 -4.46 -5.58
C ARG A 74 4.37 -3.83 -6.92
N ALA A 75 4.60 -2.53 -7.03
CA ALA A 75 4.61 -1.80 -8.28
C ALA A 75 6.02 -1.35 -8.63
N PHE A 76 6.49 -1.78 -9.80
CA PHE A 76 7.80 -1.39 -10.33
C PHE A 76 7.69 -0.06 -11.08
N LEU A 77 8.26 1.00 -10.51
CA LEU A 77 8.26 2.31 -11.14
C LEU A 77 9.55 2.44 -11.97
N VAL A 78 9.54 1.83 -13.15
CA VAL A 78 10.48 2.21 -14.21
C VAL A 78 10.20 3.66 -14.63
N PRO A 79 11.23 4.44 -15.03
CA PRO A 79 11.02 5.83 -15.41
C PRO A 79 9.93 5.95 -16.49
N GLY A 80 8.86 6.69 -16.20
CA GLY A 80 7.83 7.04 -17.18
C GLY A 80 6.51 6.27 -17.16
N ARG A 81 6.10 5.62 -16.06
CA ARG A 81 4.73 5.09 -15.93
C ARG A 81 4.03 5.48 -14.64
N THR A 82 2.83 6.04 -14.78
CA THR A 82 1.81 6.13 -13.72
C THR A 82 1.17 4.75 -13.57
N ILE A 83 1.29 4.13 -12.39
CA ILE A 83 0.66 2.85 -12.11
C ILE A 83 -0.66 3.10 -11.37
N SER A 84 -1.76 2.60 -11.95
CA SER A 84 -3.06 2.52 -11.28
C SER A 84 -3.21 1.09 -10.75
N ALA A 85 -3.28 0.94 -9.43
CA ALA A 85 -3.67 -0.32 -8.80
C ALA A 85 -5.15 -0.25 -8.42
N ASN A 86 -5.94 -1.23 -8.88
CA ASN A 86 -7.25 -1.50 -8.32
C ASN A 86 -7.04 -2.54 -7.21
N LEU A 87 -7.32 -2.13 -5.98
CA LEU A 87 -7.40 -3.02 -4.82
C LEU A 87 -8.82 -3.56 -4.69
#